data_AF-A0A840QKW0-F1
#
_entry.id   AF-A0A840QKW0-F1
#
_cell.length_a   1.000
_cell.length_b   1.000
_cell.length_c   1.000
_cell.angle_alpha   90.00
_cell.angle_beta   90.00
_cell.angle_gamma   90.00
#
_symmetry.space_group_name_H-M   'P 1'
#
loop_
_entity.id
_entity.type
_entity.pdbx_description
1 polymer ?
#
loop_
_entity_poly.entity_id
_entity_poly.type
_entity_poly.pdbx_seq_one_letter_code
_entity_poly.pdbx_strand_id
1 'polypeptide(L)'
;MPGADVRSFSEIVADLPDGGAVSVPHYDRASVRAGIAHIGVGNFARAHLARYIDDYLAAGGSPRWGIVGIGLRNTEAAREKARRRADQDYLYTLVESSADEPRSARIIGSIVDYVQLGEDAEEVLERLAEPSIGIVSMTITEGGYRIAEETGQYDLGDAMIAKDLADPRAPRTVFGVLTEAMRRRRDRGIGGVSVVSCDNLRHNGETAELALTSHAHAVDPGLADWIRENVSFPNSMVDRIVPAATPELVDDVARTWGLPDRLPVLAETHLQWVIEDRFMAGRPELERVGVSFRDDVWEFEELKSRILNASHVMLCYPALLLGYSLVDEAIRDPDLARYITTFLARDVQPQLAAPAGVSVTDYADEVLRRFRNAAIGDQLTRIAGDGAAKLPTYISPPTAALVRQNDADTRRIALFLASYRKYVRQLAAQGDETLAAAEPNLTPPDRRLLLAPAPERALASTFLAGFGLAGHDRFTAELRHAAEAIETDVRQALAEVSA
;
A
#
# COMPACT_ATOMS: atom_id res chain seq x y z
N MET A 1 -23.42 32.28 -27.37
CA MET A 1 -21.97 32.38 -27.61
C MET A 1 -21.55 31.10 -28.28
N PRO A 2 -20.91 31.12 -29.47
CA PRO A 2 -20.42 29.91 -30.11
C PRO A 2 -19.38 29.27 -29.18
N GLY A 3 -19.48 27.96 -28.97
CA GLY A 3 -18.63 27.22 -28.05
C GLY A 3 -17.16 27.41 -28.39
N ALA A 4 -16.37 27.82 -27.42
CA ALA A 4 -14.92 27.69 -27.53
C ALA A 4 -14.61 26.19 -27.71
N ASP A 5 -13.82 25.84 -28.72
CA ASP A 5 -13.26 24.50 -28.87
C ASP A 5 -12.49 24.18 -27.59
N VAL A 6 -13.08 23.34 -26.74
CA VAL A 6 -12.40 22.83 -25.55
C VAL A 6 -11.46 21.75 -26.07
N ARG A 7 -10.18 22.09 -26.20
CA ARG A 7 -9.13 21.13 -26.52
C ARG A 7 -9.17 19.96 -25.53
N SER A 8 -9.06 18.75 -26.05
CA SER A 8 -8.91 17.52 -25.27
C SER A 8 -7.59 17.55 -24.47
N PHE A 9 -7.52 16.73 -23.41
CA PHE A 9 -6.30 16.62 -22.61
C PHE A 9 -5.10 16.18 -23.47
N SER A 10 -5.31 15.25 -24.40
CA SER A 10 -4.27 14.77 -25.31
C SER A 10 -3.77 15.82 -26.29
N GLU A 11 -4.65 16.68 -26.82
CA GLU A 11 -4.23 17.82 -27.65
C GLU A 11 -3.38 18.80 -26.84
N ILE A 12 -3.76 19.06 -25.58
CA ILE A 12 -2.95 19.92 -24.69
C ILE A 12 -1.58 19.29 -24.42
N VAL A 13 -1.53 17.98 -24.15
CA VAL A 13 -0.26 17.26 -23.92
C VAL A 13 0.63 17.26 -25.17
N ALA A 14 0.06 17.09 -26.36
CA ALA A 14 0.80 17.10 -27.62
C ALA A 14 1.42 18.47 -27.95
N ASP A 15 0.82 19.56 -27.46
CA ASP A 15 1.32 20.92 -27.62
C ASP A 15 2.38 21.33 -26.56
N LEU A 16 2.66 20.47 -25.56
CA LEU A 16 3.68 20.77 -24.55
C LEU A 16 5.08 20.78 -25.19
N PRO A 17 5.94 21.76 -24.85
CA PRO A 17 7.29 21.83 -25.40
C PRO A 17 8.16 20.71 -24.85
N ASP A 18 8.91 20.05 -25.73
CA ASP A 18 9.96 19.11 -25.34
C ASP A 18 10.99 19.80 -24.44
N GLY A 19 11.33 19.17 -23.31
CA GLY A 19 12.24 19.75 -22.30
C GLY A 19 11.65 20.90 -21.48
N GLY A 20 10.32 21.09 -21.52
CA GLY A 20 9.60 22.05 -20.69
C GLY A 20 9.47 21.64 -19.22
N ALA A 21 8.64 22.38 -18.48
CA ALA A 21 8.40 22.14 -17.04
C ALA A 21 7.60 20.84 -16.76
N VAL A 22 7.06 20.19 -17.80
CA VAL A 22 6.31 18.94 -17.74
C VAL A 22 7.00 17.94 -18.65
N SER A 23 7.39 16.78 -18.13
CA SER A 23 7.90 15.67 -18.94
C SER A 23 6.74 14.94 -19.62
N VAL A 24 6.89 14.57 -20.90
CA VAL A 24 5.87 13.82 -21.67
C VAL A 24 6.42 12.47 -22.16
N PRO A 25 5.56 11.48 -22.44
CA PRO A 25 6.02 10.21 -23.02
C PRO A 25 6.67 10.42 -24.40
N HIS A 26 7.89 9.92 -24.58
CA HIS A 26 8.64 10.01 -25.84
C HIS A 26 8.48 8.78 -26.75
N TYR A 27 7.55 7.88 -26.44
CA TYR A 27 7.26 6.67 -27.22
C TYR A 27 5.90 6.77 -27.93
N ASP A 28 5.77 6.09 -29.06
CA ASP A 28 4.51 6.05 -29.81
C ASP A 28 3.45 5.22 -29.06
N ARG A 29 2.54 5.91 -28.35
CA ARG A 29 1.43 5.28 -27.62
C ARG A 29 0.52 4.45 -28.52
N ALA A 30 0.35 4.81 -29.80
CA ALA A 30 -0.50 4.05 -30.71
C ALA A 30 0.08 2.66 -31.05
N SER A 31 1.40 2.48 -30.87
CA SER A 31 2.07 1.19 -31.02
C SER A 31 1.95 0.28 -29.79
N VAL A 32 1.60 0.86 -28.63
CA VAL A 32 1.55 0.13 -27.36
C VAL A 32 0.33 -0.81 -27.33
N ARG A 33 0.53 -2.02 -26.82
CA ARG A 33 -0.51 -3.05 -26.66
C ARG A 33 -0.57 -3.50 -25.21
N ALA A 34 -1.75 -3.89 -24.76
CA ALA A 34 -1.95 -4.38 -23.41
C ALA A 34 -1.33 -5.78 -23.24
N GLY A 35 -0.30 -5.88 -22.41
CA GLY A 35 0.29 -7.13 -21.94
C GLY A 35 0.10 -7.35 -20.43
N ILE A 36 -0.34 -6.29 -19.74
CA ILE A 36 -0.62 -6.27 -18.30
C ILE A 36 -2.09 -5.87 -18.11
N ALA A 37 -2.86 -6.71 -17.44
CA ALA A 37 -4.16 -6.31 -16.90
C ALA A 37 -3.99 -5.95 -15.43
N HIS A 38 -4.39 -4.75 -15.01
CA HIS A 38 -4.22 -4.29 -13.63
C HIS A 38 -5.57 -4.13 -12.91
N ILE A 39 -5.83 -4.96 -11.90
CA ILE A 39 -7.06 -4.91 -11.10
C ILE A 39 -6.90 -3.91 -9.96
N GLY A 40 -7.78 -2.91 -9.93
CA GLY A 40 -7.80 -1.90 -8.88
C GLY A 40 -6.90 -0.70 -9.17
N VAL A 41 -7.17 0.04 -10.25
CA VAL A 41 -6.37 1.22 -10.65
C VAL A 41 -6.53 2.42 -9.69
N GLY A 42 -5.85 2.32 -8.55
CA GLY A 42 -5.77 3.34 -7.51
C GLY A 42 -4.76 4.45 -7.82
N ASN A 43 -4.38 5.20 -6.79
CA ASN A 43 -3.28 6.16 -6.90
C ASN A 43 -1.92 5.44 -6.88
N PHE A 44 -1.75 4.46 -5.98
CA PHE A 44 -0.50 3.71 -5.87
C PHE A 44 -0.12 3.04 -7.19
N ALA A 45 -1.01 2.26 -7.80
CA ALA A 45 -0.77 1.63 -9.09
C ALA A 45 -0.35 2.61 -10.20
N ARG A 46 -0.90 3.82 -10.19
CA ARG A 46 -0.58 4.88 -11.16
C ARG A 46 0.77 5.54 -10.88
N ALA A 47 1.07 5.81 -9.62
CA ALA A 47 2.37 6.34 -9.24
C ALA A 47 3.49 5.29 -9.20
N HIS A 48 3.20 3.99 -9.21
CA HIS A 48 4.21 2.94 -9.02
C HIS A 48 4.32 2.01 -10.22
N LEU A 49 3.41 1.04 -10.38
CA LEU A 49 3.42 0.11 -11.52
C LEU A 49 3.42 0.84 -12.87
N ALA A 50 2.45 1.72 -13.08
CA ALA A 50 2.31 2.44 -14.34
C ALA A 50 3.49 3.38 -14.60
N ARG A 51 4.08 3.94 -13.54
CA ARG A 51 5.30 4.74 -13.61
C ARG A 51 6.50 3.93 -14.11
N TYR A 52 6.71 2.71 -13.61
CA TYR A 52 7.78 1.82 -14.09
C TYR A 52 7.57 1.37 -15.53
N ILE A 53 6.33 1.04 -15.91
CA ILE A 53 6.00 0.65 -17.29
C ILE A 53 6.20 1.84 -18.24
N ASP A 54 5.86 3.06 -17.81
CA ASP A 54 6.08 4.28 -18.58
C ASP A 54 7.57 4.53 -18.86
N ASP A 55 8.43 4.39 -17.84
CA ASP A 55 9.88 4.47 -18.04
C ASP A 55 10.40 3.34 -18.92
N TYR A 56 9.90 2.12 -18.74
CA TYR A 56 10.31 0.98 -19.56
C TYR A 56 10.03 1.25 -21.05
N LEU A 57 8.83 1.74 -21.37
CA LEU A 57 8.45 2.11 -22.73
C LEU A 57 9.30 3.28 -23.25
N ALA A 58 9.53 4.31 -22.43
CA ALA A 58 10.37 5.46 -22.79
C ALA A 58 11.84 5.08 -23.03
N ALA A 59 12.34 4.06 -22.34
CA ALA A 59 13.68 3.50 -22.53
C ALA A 59 13.80 2.57 -23.75
N GLY A 60 12.80 2.54 -24.64
CA GLY A 60 12.77 1.66 -25.82
C GLY A 60 12.43 0.20 -25.46
N GLY A 61 11.71 -0.01 -24.37
CA GLY A 61 11.14 -1.31 -24.01
C GLY A 61 10.10 -1.79 -25.03
N SER A 62 9.77 -3.08 -24.97
CA SER A 62 8.81 -3.67 -25.90
C SER A 62 7.43 -3.03 -25.73
N PRO A 63 6.78 -2.55 -26.82
CA PRO A 63 5.48 -1.89 -26.75
C PRO A 63 4.35 -2.86 -26.36
N ARG A 64 4.62 -4.17 -26.23
CA ARG A 64 3.63 -5.16 -25.82
C ARG A 64 3.19 -5.07 -24.35
N TRP A 65 3.89 -4.29 -23.53
CA TRP A 65 3.71 -4.28 -22.08
C TRP A 65 2.92 -3.07 -21.55
N GLY A 66 2.05 -2.49 -22.38
CA GLY A 66 1.06 -1.52 -21.91
C GLY A 66 0.09 -2.13 -20.91
N ILE A 67 -0.59 -1.24 -20.18
CA ILE A 67 -1.54 -1.60 -19.12
C ILE A 67 -2.98 -1.38 -19.62
N VAL A 68 -3.82 -2.40 -19.46
CA VAL A 68 -5.27 -2.23 -19.39
C VAL A 68 -5.70 -2.23 -17.93
N GLY A 69 -6.38 -1.17 -17.50
CA GLY A 69 -6.94 -1.09 -16.16
C GLY A 69 -8.23 -1.89 -16.03
N ILE A 70 -8.45 -2.53 -14.89
CA ILE A 70 -9.67 -3.28 -14.57
C ILE A 70 -10.29 -2.72 -13.28
N GLY A 71 -11.54 -2.25 -13.36
CA GLY A 71 -12.30 -1.76 -12.22
C GLY A 71 -13.42 -2.73 -11.83
N LEU A 72 -13.38 -3.30 -10.63
CA LEU A 72 -14.42 -4.25 -10.17
C LEU A 72 -15.49 -3.63 -9.26
N ARG A 73 -15.26 -2.42 -8.75
CA ARG A 73 -16.28 -1.72 -7.93
C ARG A 73 -17.37 -1.16 -8.84
N ASN A 74 -18.59 -1.68 -8.75
CA ASN A 74 -19.72 -1.23 -9.57
C ASN A 74 -20.54 -0.12 -8.87
N THR A 75 -19.92 1.04 -8.65
CA THR A 75 -20.58 2.24 -8.12
C THR A 75 -20.62 3.35 -9.17
N GLU A 76 -21.55 4.30 -9.05
CA GLU A 76 -21.60 5.43 -10.00
C GLU A 76 -20.30 6.25 -9.97
N ALA A 77 -19.70 6.44 -8.79
CA ALA A 77 -18.41 7.11 -8.67
C ALA A 77 -17.28 6.36 -9.41
N ALA A 78 -17.29 5.02 -9.41
CA ALA A 78 -16.31 4.23 -10.16
C ALA A 78 -16.52 4.32 -11.68
N ARG A 79 -17.77 4.26 -12.14
CA ARG A 79 -18.12 4.44 -13.56
C ARG A 79 -17.77 5.84 -14.06
N GLU A 80 -18.07 6.86 -13.28
CA GLU A 80 -17.68 8.24 -13.57
C GLU A 80 -16.16 8.39 -13.64
N LYS A 81 -15.43 7.79 -12.71
CA LYS A 81 -13.95 7.77 -12.76
C LYS A 81 -13.44 7.07 -14.02
N ALA A 82 -14.07 5.98 -14.46
CA ALA A 82 -13.72 5.29 -15.70
C ALA A 82 -13.93 6.19 -16.93
N ARG A 83 -15.08 6.88 -17.03
CA ARG A 83 -15.35 7.87 -18.11
C ARG A 83 -14.27 8.95 -18.18
N ARG A 84 -13.91 9.53 -17.03
CA ARG A 84 -12.83 10.55 -16.95
C ARG A 84 -11.47 10.05 -17.45
N ARG A 85 -11.17 8.76 -17.30
CA ARG A 85 -9.94 8.18 -17.85
C ARG A 85 -10.01 8.13 -19.37
N ALA A 86 -11.13 7.67 -19.93
CA ALA A 86 -11.33 7.61 -21.37
C ALA A 86 -11.33 9.02 -22.00
N ASP A 87 -11.96 10.01 -21.36
CA ASP A 87 -11.98 11.41 -21.83
C ASP A 87 -10.57 12.05 -21.93
N GLN A 88 -9.57 11.47 -21.26
CA GLN A 88 -8.17 11.91 -21.28
C GLN A 88 -7.27 10.97 -22.08
N ASP A 89 -7.83 10.09 -22.92
CA ASP A 89 -7.12 9.01 -23.62
C ASP A 89 -6.20 8.22 -22.68
N TYR A 90 -6.68 8.01 -21.45
CA TYR A 90 -5.99 7.32 -20.35
C TYR A 90 -4.69 7.97 -19.86
N LEU A 91 -4.35 9.17 -20.36
CA LEU A 91 -3.27 9.99 -19.84
C LEU A 91 -3.64 10.62 -18.50
N TYR A 92 -2.63 10.82 -17.66
CA TYR A 92 -2.74 11.59 -16.43
C TYR A 92 -1.38 12.15 -16.04
N THR A 93 -1.41 13.14 -15.16
CA THR A 93 -0.27 13.84 -14.60
C THR A 93 0.13 13.16 -13.30
N LEU A 94 1.39 12.75 -13.21
CA LEU A 94 2.04 12.43 -11.95
C LEU A 94 2.87 13.62 -11.52
N VAL A 95 2.55 14.16 -10.35
CA VAL A 95 3.36 15.13 -9.63
C VAL A 95 4.28 14.37 -8.69
N GLU A 96 5.59 14.59 -8.82
CA GLU A 96 6.61 13.99 -7.96
C GLU A 96 7.19 15.09 -7.06
N SER A 97 7.40 14.79 -5.79
CA SER A 97 7.98 15.74 -4.83
C SER A 97 8.97 15.05 -3.90
N SER A 98 9.98 15.78 -3.43
CA SER A 98 10.86 15.33 -2.36
C SER A 98 10.95 16.39 -1.27
N ALA A 99 11.64 16.09 -0.17
CA ALA A 99 11.93 17.10 0.84
C ALA A 99 12.97 18.15 0.38
N ASP A 100 13.79 17.79 -0.61
CA ASP A 100 15.01 18.54 -0.97
C ASP A 100 14.94 19.18 -2.36
N GLU A 101 14.00 18.73 -3.21
CA GLU A 101 13.88 19.15 -4.61
C GLU A 101 12.50 19.76 -4.89
N PRO A 102 12.41 20.74 -5.81
CA PRO A 102 11.13 21.27 -6.28
C PRO A 102 10.24 20.16 -6.87
N ARG A 103 8.92 20.37 -6.76
CA ARG A 103 7.94 19.48 -7.39
C ARG A 103 8.14 19.45 -8.91
N SER A 104 8.09 18.26 -9.49
CA SER A 104 8.05 18.05 -10.93
C SER A 104 6.71 17.47 -11.36
N ALA A 105 6.34 17.67 -12.62
CA ALA A 105 5.18 17.03 -13.22
C ALA A 105 5.59 16.24 -14.45
N ARG A 106 4.97 15.08 -14.63
CA ARG A 106 5.10 14.27 -15.85
C ARG A 106 3.76 13.72 -16.28
N ILE A 107 3.56 13.59 -17.57
CA ILE A 107 2.45 12.85 -18.15
C ILE A 107 2.83 11.37 -18.21
N ILE A 108 1.95 10.51 -17.71
CA ILE A 108 2.08 9.04 -17.81
C ILE A 108 1.14 8.53 -18.90
N GLY A 109 1.67 7.72 -19.81
CA GLY A 109 0.95 7.18 -20.96
C GLY A 109 0.97 5.66 -21.08
N SER A 110 1.45 4.95 -20.07
CA SER A 110 1.57 3.48 -20.04
C SER A 110 0.24 2.74 -19.90
N ILE A 111 -0.79 3.41 -19.39
CA ILE A 111 -2.17 2.92 -19.41
C ILE A 111 -2.76 3.27 -20.78
N VAL A 112 -3.19 2.24 -21.49
CA VAL A 112 -3.70 2.37 -22.87
C VAL A 112 -5.18 2.08 -22.99
N ASP A 113 -5.77 1.44 -21.98
CA ASP A 113 -7.19 1.14 -21.94
C ASP A 113 -7.69 0.93 -20.49
N TYR A 114 -9.01 0.92 -20.29
CA TYR A 114 -9.63 0.65 -18.99
C TYR A 114 -11.00 -0.02 -19.16
N VAL A 115 -11.20 -1.18 -18.55
CA VAL A 115 -12.48 -1.88 -18.50
C VAL A 115 -13.09 -1.78 -17.11
N GLN A 116 -14.35 -1.32 -17.05
CA GLN A 116 -15.13 -1.23 -15.83
C GLN A 116 -16.13 -2.39 -15.77
N LEU A 117 -16.19 -3.11 -14.67
CA LEU A 117 -17.19 -4.16 -14.43
C LEU A 117 -18.60 -3.55 -14.57
N GLY A 118 -19.35 -4.07 -15.53
CA GLY A 118 -20.70 -3.65 -15.85
C GLY A 118 -21.78 -4.46 -15.13
N GLU A 119 -22.94 -4.60 -15.77
CA GLU A 119 -24.01 -5.49 -15.31
C GLU A 119 -23.66 -6.97 -15.49
N ASP A 120 -22.83 -7.30 -16.46
CA ASP A 120 -22.17 -8.61 -16.57
C ASP A 120 -20.65 -8.45 -16.49
N ALA A 121 -19.97 -9.58 -16.34
CA ALA A 121 -18.51 -9.62 -16.23
C ALA A 121 -17.83 -9.85 -17.58
N GLU A 122 -18.56 -9.91 -18.69
CA GLU A 122 -18.06 -10.50 -19.94
C GLU A 122 -16.87 -9.74 -20.51
N GLU A 123 -16.94 -8.41 -20.57
CA GLU A 123 -15.85 -7.58 -21.08
C GLU A 123 -14.56 -7.72 -20.24
N VAL A 124 -14.70 -7.78 -18.91
CA VAL A 124 -13.57 -7.98 -17.99
C VAL A 124 -12.97 -9.38 -18.18
N LEU A 125 -13.81 -10.40 -18.29
CA LEU A 125 -13.39 -11.79 -18.44
C LEU A 125 -12.70 -12.04 -19.78
N GLU A 126 -13.22 -11.48 -20.88
CA GLU A 126 -12.56 -11.54 -22.18
C GLU A 126 -11.23 -10.82 -22.15
N ARG A 127 -11.17 -9.62 -21.53
CA ARG A 127 -9.92 -8.87 -21.41
C ARG A 127 -8.84 -9.65 -20.66
N LEU A 128 -9.19 -10.29 -19.55
CA LEU A 128 -8.26 -11.14 -18.77
C LEU A 128 -7.88 -12.44 -19.49
N ALA A 129 -8.75 -12.92 -20.38
CA ALA A 129 -8.51 -14.11 -21.19
C ALA A 129 -7.77 -13.81 -22.51
N GLU A 130 -7.43 -12.55 -22.83
CA GLU A 130 -6.69 -12.22 -24.04
C GLU A 130 -5.29 -12.89 -24.07
N PRO A 131 -4.88 -13.50 -25.21
CA PRO A 131 -3.56 -14.12 -25.32
C PRO A 131 -2.38 -13.16 -25.15
N SER A 132 -2.58 -11.86 -25.41
CA SER A 132 -1.55 -10.83 -25.22
C SER A 132 -1.24 -10.57 -23.74
N ILE A 133 -2.21 -10.80 -22.84
CA ILE A 133 -2.05 -10.60 -21.40
C ILE A 133 -1.21 -11.74 -20.83
N GLY A 134 0.00 -11.39 -20.40
CA GLY A 134 0.93 -12.29 -19.70
C GLY A 134 1.00 -12.04 -18.19
N ILE A 135 0.57 -10.85 -17.74
CA ILE A 135 0.58 -10.46 -16.33
C ILE A 135 -0.80 -9.94 -15.94
N VAL A 136 -1.34 -10.46 -14.84
CA VAL A 136 -2.47 -9.86 -14.13
C VAL A 136 -1.96 -9.31 -12.81
N SER A 137 -1.83 -8.00 -12.70
CA SER A 137 -1.36 -7.34 -11.48
C SER A 137 -2.53 -6.80 -10.66
N MET A 138 -2.34 -6.57 -9.36
CA MET A 138 -3.43 -6.07 -8.50
C MET A 138 -2.96 -5.15 -7.37
N THR A 139 -3.77 -4.12 -7.10
CA THR A 139 -3.76 -3.35 -5.84
C THR A 139 -5.19 -3.30 -5.31
N ILE A 140 -5.58 -4.34 -4.57
CA ILE A 140 -6.95 -4.59 -4.11
C ILE A 140 -7.13 -4.32 -2.62
N THR A 141 -6.11 -3.76 -1.96
CA THR A 141 -5.98 -3.60 -0.50
C THR A 141 -5.83 -4.93 0.23
N GLU A 142 -5.32 -4.88 1.47
CA GLU A 142 -5.08 -6.02 2.34
C GLU A 142 -6.36 -6.87 2.54
N GLY A 143 -7.49 -6.21 2.78
CA GLY A 143 -8.80 -6.88 2.92
C GLY A 143 -9.36 -7.46 1.62
N GLY A 144 -8.75 -7.15 0.47
CA GLY A 144 -9.16 -7.66 -0.84
C GLY A 144 -8.92 -9.17 -1.00
N TYR A 145 -7.95 -9.73 -0.26
CA TYR A 145 -7.55 -11.14 -0.35
C TYR A 145 -8.50 -12.10 0.37
N ARG A 146 -9.35 -11.57 1.28
CA ARG A 146 -10.36 -12.33 2.02
C ARG A 146 -9.78 -13.54 2.75
N ILE A 147 -8.60 -13.38 3.33
CA ILE A 147 -8.02 -14.37 4.24
C ILE A 147 -8.54 -14.07 5.65
N ALA A 148 -9.20 -15.04 6.27
CA ALA A 148 -9.67 -14.94 7.65
C ALA A 148 -8.47 -14.99 8.60
N GLU A 149 -8.28 -13.95 9.41
CA GLU A 149 -7.12 -13.80 10.29
C GLU A 149 -7.00 -14.96 11.29
N GLU A 150 -8.11 -15.50 11.78
CA GLU A 150 -8.12 -16.56 12.80
C GLU A 150 -7.66 -17.91 12.26
N THR A 151 -7.86 -18.15 10.97
CA THR A 151 -7.59 -19.46 10.34
C THR A 151 -6.45 -19.42 9.34
N GLY A 152 -6.09 -18.23 8.87
CA GLY A 152 -5.19 -18.05 7.72
C GLY A 152 -5.73 -18.67 6.44
N GLN A 153 -7.05 -18.92 6.34
CA GLN A 153 -7.69 -19.54 5.17
C GLN A 153 -8.51 -18.51 4.40
N TYR A 154 -8.74 -18.79 3.12
CA TYR A 154 -9.67 -18.02 2.30
C TYR A 154 -11.11 -18.17 2.81
N ASP A 155 -11.79 -17.06 3.08
CA ASP A 155 -13.13 -17.03 3.67
C ASP A 155 -14.22 -17.34 2.63
N LEU A 156 -14.49 -18.63 2.44
CA LEU A 156 -15.59 -19.12 1.60
C LEU A 156 -16.98 -18.74 2.14
N GLY A 157 -17.07 -18.31 3.41
CA GLY A 157 -18.32 -17.90 4.06
C GLY A 157 -18.72 -16.45 3.79
N ASP A 158 -17.82 -15.62 3.27
CA ASP A 158 -18.12 -14.23 2.90
C ASP A 158 -19.30 -14.16 1.91
N ALA A 159 -20.24 -13.26 2.17
CA ALA A 159 -21.50 -13.19 1.43
C ALA A 159 -21.33 -12.87 -0.06
N MET A 160 -20.26 -12.19 -0.46
CA MET A 160 -19.96 -11.91 -1.87
C MET A 160 -19.25 -13.10 -2.52
N ILE A 161 -18.36 -13.78 -1.81
CA ILE A 161 -17.72 -15.01 -2.29
C ILE A 161 -18.76 -16.11 -2.49
N ALA A 162 -19.65 -16.33 -1.52
CA ALA A 162 -20.73 -17.31 -1.63
C ALA A 162 -21.65 -17.08 -2.85
N LYS A 163 -21.86 -15.81 -3.25
CA LYS A 163 -22.61 -15.48 -4.48
C LYS A 163 -21.85 -15.85 -5.74
N ASP A 164 -20.56 -15.54 -5.81
CA ASP A 164 -19.71 -15.95 -6.93
C ASP A 164 -19.64 -17.47 -7.05
N LEU A 165 -19.60 -18.21 -5.94
CA LEU A 165 -19.61 -19.68 -5.95
C LEU A 165 -20.96 -20.25 -6.43
N ALA A 166 -22.07 -19.56 -6.15
CA ALA A 166 -23.40 -19.97 -6.61
C ALA A 166 -23.60 -19.73 -8.12
N ASP A 167 -22.94 -18.72 -8.69
CA ASP A 167 -22.90 -18.46 -10.14
C ASP A 167 -21.47 -18.17 -10.64
N PRO A 168 -20.62 -19.20 -10.79
CA PRO A 168 -19.20 -19.03 -11.14
C PRO A 168 -18.95 -18.44 -12.53
N ARG A 169 -20.00 -18.35 -13.38
CA ARG A 169 -19.89 -17.79 -14.73
C ARG A 169 -20.20 -16.30 -14.78
N ALA A 170 -20.78 -15.73 -13.72
CA ALA A 170 -21.04 -14.30 -13.59
C ALA A 170 -20.43 -13.68 -12.31
N PRO A 171 -19.12 -13.88 -12.06
CA PRO A 171 -18.50 -13.45 -10.81
C PRO A 171 -18.38 -11.93 -10.69
N ARG A 172 -18.22 -11.45 -9.46
CA ARG A 172 -18.06 -10.04 -9.11
C ARG A 172 -16.85 -9.75 -8.24
N THR A 173 -16.40 -10.73 -7.46
CA THR A 173 -15.21 -10.61 -6.61
C THR A 173 -13.94 -10.80 -7.44
N VAL A 174 -12.81 -10.31 -6.92
CA VAL A 174 -11.50 -10.43 -7.59
C VAL A 174 -11.20 -11.89 -7.93
N PHE A 175 -11.31 -12.79 -6.95
CA PHE A 175 -10.95 -14.20 -7.15
C PHE A 175 -11.99 -15.00 -7.93
N GLY A 176 -13.28 -14.62 -7.87
CA GLY A 176 -14.27 -15.18 -8.79
C GLY A 176 -13.97 -14.81 -10.24
N VAL A 177 -13.70 -13.52 -10.50
CA VAL A 177 -13.34 -13.02 -11.84
C VAL A 177 -12.05 -13.68 -12.35
N LEU A 178 -11.02 -13.78 -11.50
CA LEU A 178 -9.76 -14.45 -11.87
C LEU A 178 -9.97 -15.94 -12.14
N THR A 179 -10.74 -16.64 -11.29
CA THR A 179 -11.02 -18.08 -11.46
C THR A 179 -11.70 -18.33 -12.81
N GLU A 180 -12.74 -17.57 -13.13
CA GLU A 180 -13.46 -17.69 -14.39
C GLU A 180 -12.59 -17.31 -15.60
N ALA A 181 -11.74 -16.28 -15.48
CA ALA A 181 -10.77 -15.94 -16.51
C ALA A 181 -9.75 -17.07 -16.75
N MET A 182 -9.20 -17.67 -15.68
CA MET A 182 -8.29 -18.82 -15.79
C MET A 182 -8.97 -20.02 -16.44
N ARG A 183 -10.23 -20.29 -16.10
CA ARG A 183 -11.03 -21.33 -16.74
C ARG A 183 -11.18 -21.08 -18.25
N ARG A 184 -11.49 -19.84 -18.67
CA ARG A 184 -11.56 -19.47 -20.09
C ARG A 184 -10.22 -19.69 -20.79
N ARG A 185 -9.10 -19.30 -20.17
CA ARG A 185 -7.76 -19.51 -20.74
C ARG A 185 -7.42 -20.99 -20.90
N ARG A 186 -7.70 -21.81 -19.87
CA ARG A 186 -7.55 -23.27 -19.90
C ARG A 186 -8.36 -23.88 -21.03
N ASP A 187 -9.67 -23.61 -21.05
CA ASP A 187 -10.60 -24.25 -21.98
C ASP A 187 -10.35 -23.83 -23.45
N ARG A 188 -9.75 -22.64 -23.66
CA ARG A 188 -9.36 -22.12 -24.98
C ARG A 188 -7.92 -22.45 -25.39
N GLY A 189 -7.13 -23.10 -24.52
CA GLY A 189 -5.73 -23.43 -24.81
C GLY A 189 -4.80 -22.20 -24.92
N ILE A 190 -5.12 -21.11 -24.23
CA ILE A 190 -4.36 -19.84 -24.28
C ILE A 190 -3.11 -19.90 -23.40
N GLY A 191 -3.13 -20.73 -22.35
CA GLY A 191 -2.03 -20.90 -21.40
C GLY A 191 -2.11 -19.97 -20.20
N GLY A 192 -1.06 -20.07 -19.38
CA GLY A 192 -0.91 -19.39 -18.10
C GLY A 192 -0.75 -17.87 -18.12
N VAL A 193 -0.69 -17.28 -16.93
CA VAL A 193 -0.26 -15.89 -16.68
C VAL A 193 0.56 -15.83 -15.38
N SER A 194 1.17 -14.68 -15.11
CA SER A 194 1.70 -14.38 -13.77
C SER A 194 0.71 -13.46 -13.06
N VAL A 195 0.33 -13.81 -11.83
CA VAL A 195 -0.51 -12.97 -10.97
C VAL A 195 0.40 -12.22 -9.99
N VAL A 196 0.50 -10.90 -10.15
CA VAL A 196 1.44 -10.07 -9.38
C VAL A 196 0.67 -9.21 -8.39
N SER A 197 0.77 -9.54 -7.11
CA SER A 197 0.30 -8.63 -6.07
C SER A 197 1.25 -7.45 -5.92
N CYS A 198 0.68 -6.24 -5.90
CA CYS A 198 1.36 -5.00 -5.55
C CYS A 198 0.73 -4.38 -4.28
N ASP A 199 0.06 -5.18 -3.45
CA ASP A 199 -0.45 -4.73 -2.15
C ASP A 199 0.63 -4.90 -1.07
N ASN A 200 0.52 -4.10 0.00
CA ASN A 200 1.45 -4.09 1.13
C ASN A 200 1.14 -5.23 2.13
N LEU A 201 1.18 -6.47 1.64
CA LEU A 201 1.09 -7.70 2.44
C LEU A 201 2.45 -8.38 2.46
N ARG A 202 2.74 -9.10 3.55
CA ARG A 202 3.87 -10.05 3.56
C ARG A 202 3.50 -11.24 2.70
N HIS A 203 4.46 -11.80 1.96
CA HIS A 203 4.22 -12.95 1.09
C HIS A 203 2.97 -12.73 0.21
N ASN A 204 2.87 -11.57 -0.41
CA ASN A 204 1.67 -11.13 -1.12
C ASN A 204 1.34 -12.00 -2.34
N GLY A 205 2.35 -12.63 -2.96
CA GLY A 205 2.21 -13.63 -4.01
C GLY A 205 1.59 -14.92 -3.47
N GLU A 206 2.15 -15.47 -2.40
CA GLU A 206 1.61 -16.69 -1.75
C GLU A 206 0.18 -16.47 -1.24
N THR A 207 -0.12 -15.27 -0.73
CA THR A 207 -1.48 -14.88 -0.31
C THR A 207 -2.45 -14.85 -1.50
N ALA A 208 -2.02 -14.33 -2.64
CA ALA A 208 -2.79 -14.36 -3.88
C ALA A 208 -3.00 -15.79 -4.40
N GLU A 209 -1.98 -16.65 -4.32
CA GLU A 209 -2.05 -18.06 -4.68
C GLU A 209 -3.07 -18.80 -3.81
N LEU A 210 -2.98 -18.63 -2.50
CA LEU A 210 -3.89 -19.25 -1.55
C LEU A 210 -5.34 -18.85 -1.83
N ALA A 211 -5.61 -17.56 -2.00
CA ALA A 211 -6.95 -17.07 -2.27
C ALA A 211 -7.50 -17.57 -3.62
N LEU A 212 -6.72 -17.48 -4.70
CA LEU A 212 -7.16 -17.92 -6.02
C LEU A 212 -7.35 -19.43 -6.10
N THR A 213 -6.40 -20.22 -5.61
CA THR A 213 -6.50 -21.69 -5.66
C THR A 213 -7.59 -22.23 -4.75
N SER A 214 -7.84 -21.60 -3.59
CA SER A 214 -8.95 -21.97 -2.71
C SER A 214 -10.31 -21.68 -3.35
N HIS A 215 -10.48 -20.50 -3.95
CA HIS A 215 -11.70 -20.15 -4.68
C HIS A 215 -11.91 -21.11 -5.85
N ALA A 216 -10.87 -21.34 -6.66
CA ALA A 216 -10.95 -22.25 -7.80
C ALA A 216 -11.27 -23.68 -7.37
N HIS A 217 -10.72 -24.16 -6.26
CA HIS A 217 -10.99 -25.52 -5.77
C HIS A 217 -12.45 -25.69 -5.33
N ALA A 218 -13.06 -24.64 -4.76
CA ALA A 218 -14.48 -24.64 -4.43
C ALA A 218 -15.41 -24.66 -5.67
N VAL A 219 -14.92 -24.19 -6.83
CA VAL A 219 -15.65 -24.20 -8.11
C VAL A 219 -15.41 -25.49 -8.91
N ASP A 220 -14.14 -25.84 -9.14
CA ASP A 220 -13.66 -26.98 -9.92
C ASP A 220 -12.24 -27.37 -9.42
N PRO A 221 -12.09 -28.49 -8.68
CA PRO A 221 -10.78 -28.94 -8.20
C PRO A 221 -9.73 -29.10 -9.32
N GLY A 222 -10.15 -29.55 -10.52
CA GLY A 222 -9.23 -29.68 -11.66
C GLY A 222 -8.79 -28.32 -12.24
N LEU A 223 -9.57 -27.26 -12.03
CA LEU A 223 -9.14 -25.89 -12.34
C LEU A 223 -8.09 -25.40 -11.34
N ALA A 224 -8.26 -25.70 -10.05
CA ALA A 224 -7.26 -25.33 -9.05
C ALA A 224 -5.90 -25.99 -9.32
N ASP A 225 -5.90 -27.27 -9.70
CA ASP A 225 -4.68 -27.99 -10.09
C ASP A 225 -4.04 -27.35 -11.33
N TRP A 226 -4.85 -27.05 -12.35
CA TRP A 226 -4.36 -26.33 -13.53
C TRP A 226 -3.75 -24.96 -13.18
N ILE A 227 -4.36 -24.20 -12.26
CA ILE A 227 -3.83 -22.91 -11.81
C ILE A 227 -2.47 -23.09 -11.15
N ARG A 228 -2.30 -24.06 -10.25
CA ARG A 228 -0.99 -24.31 -9.59
C ARG A 228 0.11 -24.65 -10.58
N GLU A 229 -0.22 -25.33 -11.67
CA GLU A 229 0.75 -25.73 -12.70
C GLU A 229 1.03 -24.62 -13.73
N ASN A 230 0.06 -23.74 -13.99
CA ASN A 230 0.08 -22.81 -15.12
C ASN A 230 0.02 -21.33 -14.70
N VAL A 231 0.01 -21.00 -13.42
CA VAL A 231 0.01 -19.61 -12.94
C VAL A 231 1.14 -19.43 -11.94
N SER A 232 1.90 -18.35 -12.07
CA SER A 232 2.93 -17.98 -11.09
C SER A 232 2.48 -16.80 -10.24
N PHE A 233 2.92 -16.77 -8.98
CA PHE A 233 2.56 -15.76 -7.99
C PHE A 233 3.82 -15.19 -7.33
N PRO A 234 4.62 -14.38 -8.06
CA PRO A 234 5.83 -13.81 -7.47
C PRO A 234 5.49 -12.90 -6.29
N ASN A 235 6.15 -13.10 -5.15
CA ASN A 235 6.08 -12.14 -4.05
C ASN A 235 6.77 -10.82 -4.46
N SER A 236 6.31 -9.70 -3.92
CA SER A 236 6.93 -8.40 -4.18
C SER A 236 6.85 -7.43 -3.00
N MET A 237 7.93 -6.67 -2.81
CA MET A 237 7.96 -5.51 -1.94
C MET A 237 7.81 -4.26 -2.79
N VAL A 238 6.75 -3.49 -2.53
CA VAL A 238 6.48 -2.22 -3.18
C VAL A 238 6.58 -1.06 -2.18
N ASP A 239 7.25 0.02 -2.59
CA ASP A 239 7.40 1.20 -1.74
C ASP A 239 7.35 2.50 -2.55
N ARG A 240 6.37 3.32 -2.20
CA ARG A 240 6.19 4.71 -2.60
C ARG A 240 5.07 5.32 -1.76
N ILE A 241 5.31 6.46 -1.13
CA ILE A 241 4.27 7.22 -0.44
C ILE A 241 3.44 7.95 -1.48
N VAL A 242 2.16 7.60 -1.53
CA VAL A 242 1.18 8.12 -2.48
C VAL A 242 -0.08 8.52 -1.72
N PRO A 243 -0.26 9.81 -1.37
CA PRO A 243 -1.43 10.26 -0.64
C PRO A 243 -2.72 10.10 -1.47
N ALA A 244 -3.86 10.28 -0.79
CA ALA A 244 -5.13 10.39 -1.48
C ALA A 244 -5.10 11.62 -2.41
N ALA A 245 -5.68 11.48 -3.60
CA ALA A 245 -5.83 12.60 -4.51
C ALA A 245 -7.00 13.45 -4.01
N THR A 246 -6.80 14.76 -3.95
CA THR A 246 -7.81 15.71 -3.47
C THR A 246 -8.23 16.66 -4.59
N PRO A 247 -9.39 17.32 -4.50
CA PRO A 247 -9.78 18.37 -5.44
C PRO A 247 -8.73 19.50 -5.52
N GLU A 248 -8.06 19.82 -4.41
CA GLU A 248 -7.02 20.83 -4.37
C GLU A 248 -5.80 20.46 -5.22
N LEU A 249 -5.49 19.17 -5.35
CA LEU A 249 -4.43 18.70 -6.26
C LEU A 249 -4.80 18.95 -7.72
N VAL A 250 -6.07 18.77 -8.11
CA VAL A 250 -6.56 19.08 -9.46
C VAL A 250 -6.37 20.57 -9.76
N ASP A 251 -6.81 21.43 -8.85
CA ASP A 251 -6.68 22.88 -8.99
C ASP A 251 -5.22 23.33 -9.00
N ASP A 252 -4.37 22.72 -8.17
CA ASP A 252 -2.94 23.01 -8.11
C ASP A 252 -2.21 22.62 -9.39
N VAL A 253 -2.56 21.47 -9.99
CA VAL A 253 -1.97 21.02 -11.25
C VAL A 253 -2.33 21.96 -12.40
N ALA A 254 -3.60 22.36 -12.47
CA ALA A 254 -4.07 23.33 -13.46
C ALA A 254 -3.39 24.70 -13.30
N ARG A 255 -3.24 25.18 -12.06
CA ARG A 255 -2.58 26.47 -11.77
C ARG A 255 -1.08 26.45 -12.02
N THR A 256 -0.40 25.37 -11.62
CA THR A 256 1.08 25.31 -11.61
C THR A 256 1.63 24.94 -12.98
N TRP A 257 1.01 24.00 -13.69
CA TRP A 257 1.51 23.49 -14.98
C TRP A 257 0.57 23.77 -16.16
N GLY A 258 -0.57 24.42 -15.94
CA GLY A 258 -1.53 24.71 -17.01
C GLY A 258 -2.27 23.47 -17.52
N LEU A 259 -2.25 22.37 -16.77
CA LEU A 259 -2.82 21.08 -17.16
C LEU A 259 -4.21 20.91 -16.53
N PRO A 260 -5.31 20.88 -17.32
CA PRO A 260 -6.66 20.66 -16.79
C PRO A 260 -6.93 19.16 -16.54
N ASP A 261 -6.00 18.48 -15.86
CA ASP A 261 -6.11 17.06 -15.53
C ASP A 261 -7.14 16.84 -14.43
N ARG A 262 -8.13 15.98 -14.68
CA ARG A 262 -9.20 15.63 -13.73
C ARG A 262 -8.81 14.49 -12.80
N LEU A 263 -7.69 13.83 -13.06
CA LEU A 263 -7.23 12.64 -12.34
C LEU A 263 -5.71 12.69 -12.06
N PRO A 264 -5.10 13.78 -11.58
CA PRO A 264 -3.69 13.77 -11.25
C PRO A 264 -3.39 12.83 -10.07
N VAL A 265 -2.12 12.47 -9.92
CA VAL A 265 -1.59 11.77 -8.74
C VAL A 265 -0.42 12.56 -8.21
N LEU A 266 -0.34 12.66 -6.89
CA LEU A 266 0.85 13.13 -6.19
C LEU A 266 1.55 11.93 -5.59
N ALA A 267 2.87 11.87 -5.70
CA ALA A 267 3.70 10.90 -5.01
C ALA A 267 5.05 11.50 -4.64
N GLU A 268 5.75 10.86 -3.69
CA GLU A 268 7.14 11.23 -3.43
C GLU A 268 8.06 10.79 -4.60
N THR A 269 9.25 11.38 -4.74
CA THR A 269 10.23 10.96 -5.77
C THR A 269 10.83 9.57 -5.51
N HIS A 270 10.87 9.14 -4.24
CA HIS A 270 11.29 7.78 -3.90
C HIS A 270 10.37 6.76 -4.56
N LEU A 271 10.95 5.76 -5.21
CA LEU A 271 10.23 4.71 -5.93
C LEU A 271 11.06 3.43 -5.85
N GLN A 272 10.52 2.39 -5.22
CA GLN A 272 11.20 1.10 -5.08
C GLN A 272 10.25 -0.07 -5.37
N TRP A 273 10.75 -1.04 -6.12
CA TRP A 273 10.07 -2.30 -6.36
C TRP A 273 11.07 -3.44 -6.37
N VAL A 274 10.88 -4.39 -5.46
CA VAL A 274 11.62 -5.65 -5.42
C VAL A 274 10.63 -6.77 -5.66
N ILE A 275 10.93 -7.69 -6.57
CA ILE A 275 9.99 -8.73 -6.98
C ILE A 275 10.73 -10.03 -7.28
N GLU A 276 10.12 -11.17 -6.97
CA GLU A 276 10.65 -12.47 -7.36
C GLU A 276 10.64 -12.64 -8.89
N ASP A 277 11.71 -13.18 -9.48
CA ASP A 277 11.76 -13.42 -10.93
C ASP A 277 11.04 -14.72 -11.33
N ARG A 278 9.74 -14.79 -11.07
CA ARG A 278 8.90 -15.98 -11.29
C ARG A 278 7.69 -15.66 -12.17
N PHE A 279 7.91 -15.63 -13.48
CA PHE A 279 6.89 -15.25 -14.47
C PHE A 279 6.59 -16.35 -15.48
N MET A 280 5.32 -16.74 -15.59
CA MET A 280 4.86 -17.81 -16.48
C MET A 280 4.85 -17.42 -17.97
N ALA A 281 4.45 -16.18 -18.28
CA ALA A 281 4.20 -15.70 -19.64
C ALA A 281 5.16 -14.56 -20.05
N GLY A 282 6.37 -14.60 -19.50
CA GLY A 282 7.37 -13.54 -19.60
C GLY A 282 7.00 -12.28 -18.83
N ARG A 283 7.91 -11.30 -18.85
CA ARG A 283 7.75 -10.01 -18.18
C ARG A 283 8.48 -8.88 -18.94
N PRO A 284 8.15 -7.61 -18.68
CA PRO A 284 9.03 -6.51 -19.09
C PRO A 284 10.39 -6.59 -18.38
N GLU A 285 11.45 -6.12 -19.04
CA GLU A 285 12.82 -6.04 -18.50
C GLU A 285 12.93 -4.81 -17.58
N LEU A 286 12.16 -4.81 -16.49
CA LEU A 286 12.04 -3.65 -15.59
C LEU A 286 13.32 -3.36 -14.80
N GLU A 287 14.27 -4.29 -14.77
CA GLU A 287 15.63 -4.05 -14.25
C GLU A 287 16.34 -2.90 -14.98
N ARG A 288 15.98 -2.63 -16.24
CA ARG A 288 16.50 -1.49 -17.02
C ARG A 288 16.07 -0.14 -16.47
N VAL A 289 15.02 -0.11 -15.65
CA VAL A 289 14.39 1.10 -15.12
C VAL A 289 14.24 1.07 -13.60
N GLY A 290 15.09 0.28 -12.92
CA GLY A 290 15.27 0.33 -11.47
C GLY A 290 14.54 -0.73 -10.64
N VAL A 291 13.74 -1.62 -11.25
CA VAL A 291 13.12 -2.73 -10.51
C VAL A 291 14.18 -3.78 -10.16
N SER A 292 14.19 -4.23 -8.91
CA SER A 292 15.12 -5.25 -8.45
C SER A 292 14.49 -6.64 -8.47
N PHE A 293 14.93 -7.49 -9.39
CA PHE A 293 14.55 -8.90 -9.39
C PHE A 293 15.42 -9.70 -8.42
N ARG A 294 14.79 -10.56 -7.61
CA ARG A 294 15.45 -11.40 -6.59
C ARG A 294 14.90 -12.82 -6.63
N ASP A 295 15.62 -13.74 -5.99
CA ASP A 295 15.12 -15.09 -5.75
C ASP A 295 14.13 -15.12 -4.57
N ASP A 296 14.37 -14.28 -3.57
CA ASP A 296 13.54 -14.08 -2.37
C ASP A 296 13.46 -12.58 -2.04
N VAL A 297 12.25 -12.10 -1.70
CA VAL A 297 11.97 -10.71 -1.35
C VAL A 297 11.83 -10.48 0.15
N TRP A 298 11.81 -11.54 0.95
CA TRP A 298 11.55 -11.50 2.39
C TRP A 298 12.41 -10.48 3.13
N GLU A 299 13.72 -10.46 2.88
CA GLU A 299 14.64 -9.55 3.57
C GLU A 299 14.30 -8.07 3.30
N PHE A 300 13.81 -7.75 2.10
CA PHE A 300 13.39 -6.40 1.74
C PHE A 300 12.03 -6.04 2.34
N GLU A 301 11.08 -7.00 2.36
CA GLU A 301 9.80 -6.83 3.06
C GLU A 301 10.03 -6.57 4.55
N GLU A 302 10.91 -7.35 5.19
CA GLU A 302 11.23 -7.19 6.60
C GLU A 302 11.93 -5.85 6.86
N LEU A 303 12.94 -5.47 6.07
CA LEU A 303 13.61 -4.18 6.19
C LEU A 303 12.62 -3.01 6.13
N LYS A 304 11.78 -2.97 5.09
CA LYS A 304 10.77 -1.91 4.91
C LYS A 304 9.72 -1.92 6.02
N SER A 305 9.24 -3.10 6.41
CA SER A 305 8.26 -3.25 7.50
C SER A 305 8.80 -2.73 8.83
N ARG A 306 10.07 -3.04 9.13
CA ARG A 306 10.72 -2.75 10.42
C ARG A 306 11.25 -1.33 10.53
N ILE A 307 11.58 -0.70 9.42
CA ILE A 307 12.10 0.67 9.40
C ILE A 307 10.99 1.64 9.05
N LEU A 308 10.42 1.55 7.84
CA LEU A 308 9.44 2.53 7.36
C LEU A 308 8.12 2.40 8.13
N ASN A 309 7.49 1.23 8.11
CA ASN A 309 6.15 1.09 8.69
C ASN A 309 6.20 1.23 10.22
N ALA A 310 7.20 0.66 10.87
CA ALA A 310 7.37 0.77 12.32
C ALA A 310 7.66 2.22 12.74
N SER A 311 8.56 2.94 12.06
CA SER A 311 8.86 4.33 12.44
C SER A 311 7.69 5.28 12.20
N HIS A 312 6.90 5.08 11.13
CA HIS A 312 5.65 5.81 10.91
C HIS A 312 4.67 5.67 12.08
N VAL A 313 4.42 4.44 12.51
CA VAL A 313 3.48 4.18 13.61
C VAL A 313 4.07 4.64 14.94
N MET A 314 5.36 4.40 15.17
CA MET A 314 6.07 4.86 16.37
C MET A 314 5.99 6.38 16.54
N LEU A 315 6.05 7.14 15.44
CA LEU A 315 5.89 8.60 15.42
C LEU A 315 4.44 9.04 15.69
N CYS A 316 3.45 8.32 15.17
CA CYS A 316 2.12 8.87 14.97
C CYS A 316 1.39 9.21 16.28
N TYR A 317 1.34 8.31 17.26
CA TYR A 317 0.56 8.55 18.47
C TYR A 317 1.16 9.65 19.36
N PRO A 318 2.47 9.68 19.67
CA PRO A 318 3.05 10.79 20.41
C PRO A 318 2.88 12.14 19.68
N ALA A 319 3.02 12.16 18.35
CA ALA A 319 2.82 13.37 17.56
C ALA A 319 1.37 13.89 17.62
N LEU A 320 0.39 13.01 17.53
CA LEU A 320 -1.04 13.36 17.68
C LEU A 320 -1.33 13.92 19.08
N LEU A 321 -0.72 13.38 20.14
CA LEU A 321 -0.87 13.89 21.50
C LEU A 321 -0.25 15.29 21.68
N LEU A 322 0.78 15.63 20.90
CA LEU A 322 1.37 16.96 20.85
C LEU A 322 0.60 17.94 19.94
N GLY A 323 -0.45 17.48 19.26
CA GLY A 323 -1.31 18.30 18.41
C GLY A 323 -0.84 18.45 16.96
N TYR A 324 0.17 17.70 16.52
CA TYR A 324 0.53 17.66 15.10
C TYR A 324 -0.53 16.93 14.29
N SER A 325 -0.72 17.34 13.04
CA SER A 325 -1.64 16.69 12.09
C SER A 325 -0.89 15.99 10.95
N LEU A 326 0.28 16.52 10.56
CA LEU A 326 1.06 16.00 9.43
C LEU A 326 2.36 15.31 9.89
N VAL A 327 2.76 14.26 9.16
CA VAL A 327 4.01 13.53 9.39
C VAL A 327 5.22 14.45 9.26
N ASP A 328 5.22 15.34 8.26
CA ASP A 328 6.35 16.22 7.98
C ASP A 328 6.53 17.31 9.04
N GLU A 329 5.43 17.81 9.61
CA GLU A 329 5.48 18.72 10.75
C GLU A 329 6.04 18.01 11.99
N ALA A 330 5.54 16.80 12.27
CA ALA A 330 5.94 16.00 13.42
C ALA A 330 7.41 15.59 13.39
N ILE A 331 7.93 15.15 12.23
CA ILE A 331 9.33 14.72 12.12
C ILE A 331 10.34 15.87 12.16
N ARG A 332 9.87 17.13 12.04
CA ARG A 332 10.70 18.33 12.23
C ARG A 332 10.76 18.77 13.70
N ASP A 333 9.89 18.25 14.55
CA ASP A 333 9.99 18.48 15.99
C ASP A 333 11.25 17.76 16.54
N PRO A 334 12.16 18.47 17.24
CA PRO A 334 13.41 17.87 17.72
C PRO A 334 13.24 16.70 18.69
N ASP A 335 12.18 16.70 19.52
CA ASP A 335 11.93 15.63 20.49
C ASP A 335 11.43 14.37 19.80
N LEU A 336 10.49 14.52 18.86
CA LEU A 336 9.98 13.41 18.05
C LEU A 336 11.05 12.85 17.12
N ALA A 337 11.83 13.70 16.46
CA ALA A 337 12.94 13.27 15.60
C ALA A 337 13.97 12.46 16.38
N ARG A 338 14.35 12.92 17.59
CA ARG A 338 15.26 12.21 18.49
C ARG A 338 14.67 10.89 18.98
N TYR A 339 13.39 10.87 19.33
CA TYR A 339 12.70 9.65 19.74
C TYR A 339 12.71 8.57 18.65
N ILE A 340 12.39 8.93 17.40
CA ILE A 340 12.35 7.97 16.29
C ILE A 340 13.74 7.54 15.84
N THR A 341 14.70 8.44 15.78
CA THR A 341 16.10 8.09 15.47
C THR A 341 16.69 7.15 16.51
N THR A 342 16.43 7.40 17.81
CA THR A 342 16.86 6.50 18.89
C THR A 342 16.16 5.14 18.81
N PHE A 343 14.85 5.11 18.56
CA PHE A 343 14.12 3.85 18.33
C PHE A 343 14.76 3.05 17.18
N LEU A 344 14.99 3.66 16.03
CA LEU A 344 15.60 2.96 14.90
C LEU A 344 17.01 2.45 15.25
N ALA A 345 17.87 3.30 15.82
CA ALA A 345 19.26 2.94 16.11
C ALA A 345 19.43 1.90 17.23
N ARG A 346 18.56 1.92 18.25
CA ARG A 346 18.70 1.07 19.45
C ARG A 346 17.80 -0.15 19.43
N ASP A 347 16.59 -0.04 18.88
CA ASP A 347 15.55 -1.06 19.00
C ASP A 347 15.36 -1.86 17.73
N VAL A 348 15.70 -1.30 16.57
CA VAL A 348 15.42 -1.93 15.27
C VAL A 348 16.69 -2.38 14.58
N GLN A 349 17.60 -1.45 14.24
CA GLN A 349 18.77 -1.71 13.42
C GLN A 349 19.65 -2.87 13.93
N PRO A 350 19.93 -3.02 15.24
CA PRO A 350 20.77 -4.12 15.75
C PRO A 350 20.17 -5.52 15.54
N GLN A 351 18.88 -5.60 15.21
CA GLN A 351 18.14 -6.86 15.10
C GLN A 351 17.86 -7.26 13.65
N LEU A 352 18.18 -6.39 12.67
CA LEU A 352 17.87 -6.63 11.27
C LEU A 352 19.05 -7.22 10.50
N ALA A 353 18.76 -8.25 9.72
CA ALA A 353 19.64 -8.68 8.65
C ALA A 353 19.50 -7.70 7.46
N ALA A 354 20.62 -7.18 6.98
CA ALA A 354 20.64 -6.31 5.82
C ALA A 354 20.56 -7.15 4.54
N PRO A 355 19.64 -6.85 3.61
CA PRO A 355 19.68 -7.47 2.29
C PRO A 355 21.02 -7.21 1.60
N ALA A 356 21.44 -8.13 0.73
CA ALA A 356 22.70 -8.00 0.02
C ALA A 356 22.81 -6.66 -0.73
N GLY A 357 23.85 -5.88 -0.41
CA GLY A 357 24.11 -4.57 -1.02
C GLY A 357 23.28 -3.41 -0.45
N VAL A 358 22.55 -3.62 0.65
CA VAL A 358 21.75 -2.58 1.31
C VAL A 358 22.35 -2.22 2.67
N SER A 359 22.46 -0.92 2.93
CA SER A 359 22.81 -0.39 4.26
C SER A 359 21.54 -0.10 5.05
N VAL A 360 21.37 -0.75 6.20
CA VAL A 360 20.20 -0.56 7.07
C VAL A 360 20.16 0.87 7.60
N THR A 361 21.33 1.45 7.92
CA THR A 361 21.44 2.84 8.40
C THR A 361 21.08 3.82 7.29
N ASP A 362 21.63 3.67 6.09
CA ASP A 362 21.32 4.59 4.98
C ASP A 362 19.83 4.49 4.58
N TYR A 363 19.26 3.28 4.64
CA TYR A 363 17.83 3.08 4.41
C TYR A 363 16.98 3.78 5.49
N ALA A 364 17.37 3.71 6.76
CA ALA A 364 16.70 4.43 7.85
C ALA A 364 16.79 5.95 7.69
N ASP A 365 17.97 6.47 7.34
CA ASP A 365 18.16 7.91 7.11
C ASP A 365 17.32 8.39 5.91
N GLU A 366 17.26 7.61 4.84
CA GLU A 366 16.41 7.87 3.69
C GLU A 366 14.92 7.89 4.07
N VAL A 367 14.45 6.94 4.88
CA VAL A 367 13.06 6.93 5.39
C VAL A 367 12.75 8.19 6.18
N LEU A 368 13.64 8.62 7.09
CA LEU A 368 13.41 9.83 7.88
C LEU A 368 13.47 11.12 7.04
N ARG A 369 14.30 11.13 5.99
CA ARG A 369 14.32 12.22 5.01
C ARG A 369 13.01 12.27 4.22
N ARG A 370 12.46 11.13 3.81
CA ARG A 370 11.17 11.01 3.12
C ARG A 370 10.02 11.55 3.98
N PHE A 371 10.02 11.28 5.28
CA PHE A 371 9.01 11.81 6.20
C PHE A 371 8.98 13.35 6.24
N ARG A 372 10.10 14.03 5.92
CA ARG A 372 10.16 15.51 5.88
C ARG A 372 9.51 16.12 4.64
N ASN A 373 8.98 15.32 3.71
CA ASN A 373 8.42 15.82 2.47
C ASN A 373 7.06 16.52 2.70
N ALA A 374 7.08 17.85 2.81
CA ALA A 374 5.90 18.65 3.12
C ALA A 374 4.82 18.63 2.03
N ALA A 375 5.21 18.39 0.78
CA ALA A 375 4.25 18.36 -0.32
C ALA A 375 3.28 17.17 -0.22
N ILE A 376 3.73 16.06 0.39
CA ILE A 376 2.91 14.86 0.57
C ILE A 376 1.76 15.12 1.52
N GLY A 377 1.97 15.94 2.57
CA GLY A 377 0.95 16.28 3.55
C GLY A 377 0.32 15.05 4.21
N ASP A 378 1.13 14.03 4.51
CA ASP A 378 0.63 12.75 5.00
C ASP A 378 0.02 12.91 6.39
N GLN A 379 -1.23 12.48 6.55
CA GLN A 379 -2.01 12.70 7.76
C GLN A 379 -1.63 11.68 8.84
N LEU A 380 -1.27 12.15 10.03
CA LEU A 380 -0.98 11.28 11.17
C LEU A 380 -2.18 10.41 11.56
N THR A 381 -3.41 10.92 11.39
CA THR A 381 -4.64 10.15 11.62
C THR A 381 -4.81 8.99 10.64
N ARG A 382 -4.36 9.14 9.39
CA ARG A 382 -4.33 8.05 8.39
C ARG A 382 -3.33 6.96 8.79
N ILE A 383 -2.16 7.37 9.32
CA ILE A 383 -1.15 6.45 9.83
C ILE A 383 -1.66 5.73 11.08
N ALA A 384 -2.27 6.47 12.02
CA ALA A 384 -2.78 6.00 13.29
C ALA A 384 -4.00 5.06 13.19
N GLY A 385 -4.82 5.22 12.14
CA GLY A 385 -6.02 4.41 11.95
C GLY A 385 -5.71 2.93 11.82
N ASP A 386 -6.55 2.10 12.43
CA ASP A 386 -6.48 0.65 12.50
C ASP A 386 -5.17 0.16 13.14
N GLY A 387 -4.81 0.77 14.28
CA GLY A 387 -3.65 0.39 15.07
C GLY A 387 -3.68 -1.09 15.46
N ALA A 388 -4.85 -1.60 15.88
CA ALA A 388 -5.00 -2.99 16.32
C ALA A 388 -4.52 -4.01 15.27
N ALA A 389 -4.74 -3.76 13.97
CA ALA A 389 -4.26 -4.60 12.89
C ALA A 389 -2.78 -4.36 12.53
N LYS A 390 -2.28 -3.13 12.70
CA LYS A 390 -0.91 -2.74 12.31
C LYS A 390 0.16 -3.11 13.33
N LEU A 391 -0.14 -2.95 14.62
CA LEU A 391 0.84 -3.14 15.71
C LEU A 391 1.45 -4.56 15.74
N PRO A 392 0.68 -5.65 15.55
CA PRO A 392 1.22 -7.01 15.47
C PRO A 392 2.30 -7.17 14.41
N THR A 393 2.13 -6.52 13.26
CA THR A 393 3.03 -6.66 12.11
C THR A 393 4.29 -5.83 12.26
N TYR A 394 4.15 -4.57 12.69
CA TYR A 394 5.24 -3.60 12.64
C TYR A 394 6.02 -3.52 13.96
N ILE A 395 5.34 -3.48 15.10
CA ILE A 395 5.94 -3.19 16.41
C ILE A 395 6.17 -4.47 17.23
N SER A 396 5.33 -5.50 17.08
CA SER A 396 5.45 -6.74 17.86
C SER A 396 6.85 -7.35 17.75
N PRO A 397 7.42 -7.56 16.56
CA PRO A 397 8.63 -8.34 16.51
C PRO A 397 9.90 -7.63 17.01
N PRO A 398 10.18 -6.32 16.75
CA PRO A 398 11.30 -5.66 17.43
C PRO A 398 11.09 -5.62 18.96
N THR A 399 9.84 -5.49 19.41
CA THR A 399 9.52 -5.54 20.85
C THR A 399 9.80 -6.93 21.45
N ALA A 400 9.30 -7.99 20.84
CA ALA A 400 9.47 -9.36 21.32
C ALA A 400 10.95 -9.77 21.38
N ALA A 401 11.75 -9.28 20.43
CA ALA A 401 13.20 -9.50 20.41
C ALA A 401 13.94 -8.68 21.48
N LEU A 402 13.50 -7.45 21.81
CA LEU A 402 14.01 -6.70 22.96
C LEU A 402 13.66 -7.38 24.29
N VAL A 403 12.40 -7.80 24.47
CA VAL A 403 11.92 -8.41 25.74
C VAL A 403 12.67 -9.70 26.06
N ARG A 404 13.14 -10.44 25.06
CA ARG A 404 14.00 -11.63 25.26
C ARG A 404 15.41 -11.30 25.77
N GLN A 405 15.82 -10.04 25.72
CA GLN A 405 17.11 -9.56 26.22
C GLN A 405 16.90 -8.95 27.61
N ASN A 406 17.42 -9.59 28.66
CA ASN A 406 17.15 -9.22 30.06
C ASN A 406 17.40 -7.73 30.41
N ASP A 407 18.31 -7.05 29.71
CA ASP A 407 18.72 -5.67 29.98
C ASP A 407 18.29 -4.65 28.92
N ALA A 408 17.51 -5.05 27.91
CA ALA A 408 17.06 -4.12 26.87
C ALA A 408 16.25 -2.95 27.46
N ASP A 409 16.43 -1.77 26.88
CA ASP A 409 15.67 -0.58 27.26
C ASP A 409 14.33 -0.55 26.50
N THR A 410 13.26 -0.99 27.15
CA THR A 410 11.91 -1.04 26.56
C THR A 410 11.07 0.21 26.81
N ARG A 411 11.65 1.26 27.42
CA ARG A 411 10.92 2.49 27.78
C ARG A 411 10.31 3.21 26.58
N ARG A 412 10.96 3.17 25.41
CA ARG A 412 10.42 3.73 24.16
C ARG A 412 9.13 3.03 23.74
N ILE A 413 9.12 1.70 23.77
CA ILE A 413 7.91 0.90 23.45
C ILE A 413 6.81 1.15 24.49
N ALA A 414 7.17 1.30 25.77
CA ALA A 414 6.23 1.66 26.82
C ALA A 414 5.57 3.03 26.58
N LEU A 415 6.35 4.05 26.20
CA LEU A 415 5.85 5.38 25.81
C LEU A 415 4.92 5.31 24.59
N PHE A 416 5.30 4.54 23.58
CA PHE A 416 4.48 4.28 22.40
C PHE A 416 3.12 3.67 22.76
N LEU A 417 3.08 2.57 23.52
CA LEU A 417 1.83 1.92 23.92
C LEU A 417 0.98 2.81 24.84
N ALA A 418 1.62 3.58 25.74
CA ALA A 418 0.92 4.57 26.55
C ALA A 418 0.26 5.64 25.68
N SER A 419 0.97 6.11 24.64
CA SER A 419 0.48 7.12 23.70
C SER A 419 -0.68 6.58 22.86
N TYR A 420 -0.55 5.36 22.33
CA TYR A 420 -1.63 4.67 21.62
C TYR A 420 -2.88 4.53 22.48
N ARG A 421 -2.72 4.06 23.72
CA ARG A 421 -3.84 3.92 24.67
C ARG A 421 -4.51 5.26 24.96
N LYS A 422 -3.73 6.33 25.17
CA LYS A 422 -4.29 7.68 25.41
C LYS A 422 -5.06 8.18 24.18
N TYR A 423 -4.54 7.97 22.98
CA TYR A 423 -5.23 8.29 21.73
C TYR A 423 -6.57 7.53 21.58
N VAL A 424 -6.59 6.22 21.84
CA VAL A 424 -7.83 5.41 21.83
C VAL A 424 -8.85 5.92 22.86
N ARG A 425 -8.40 6.35 24.04
CA ARG A 425 -9.27 6.97 25.06
C ARG A 425 -9.85 8.30 24.59
N GLN A 426 -9.08 9.12 23.87
CA GLN A 426 -9.57 10.38 23.28
C GLN A 426 -10.63 10.12 22.21
N LEU A 427 -10.43 9.12 21.33
CA LEU A 427 -11.42 8.71 20.35
C LEU A 427 -12.70 8.19 21.02
N ALA A 428 -12.57 7.33 22.04
CA ALA A 428 -13.71 6.83 22.79
C ALA A 428 -14.52 7.95 23.46
N ALA A 429 -13.86 9.00 23.94
CA ALA A 429 -14.52 10.17 24.52
C ALA A 429 -15.28 11.02 23.48
N GLN A 430 -14.93 10.92 22.20
CA GLN A 430 -15.65 11.56 21.08
C GLN A 430 -16.86 10.73 20.60
N GLY A 431 -16.86 9.43 20.87
CA GLY A 431 -17.99 8.53 20.61
C GLY A 431 -17.57 7.14 20.10
N ASP A 432 -18.42 6.16 20.34
CA ASP A 432 -18.20 4.76 19.94
C ASP A 432 -18.04 4.59 18.43
N GLU A 433 -18.83 5.33 17.64
CA GLU A 433 -18.75 5.31 16.17
C GLU A 433 -17.42 5.87 15.66
N THR A 434 -16.91 6.95 16.29
CA THR A 434 -15.61 7.54 15.97
C THR A 434 -14.49 6.54 16.21
N LEU A 435 -14.51 5.85 17.35
CA LEU A 435 -13.53 4.81 17.65
C LEU A 435 -13.65 3.63 16.68
N ALA A 436 -14.86 3.15 16.39
CA ALA A 436 -15.06 2.02 15.47
C ALA A 436 -14.60 2.35 14.04
N ALA A 437 -14.79 3.58 13.58
CA ALA A 437 -14.31 4.04 12.28
C ALA A 437 -12.77 4.15 12.23
N ALA A 438 -12.15 4.58 13.34
CA ALA A 438 -10.71 4.70 13.44
C ALA A 438 -9.99 3.38 13.73
N GLU A 439 -10.64 2.42 14.39
CA GLU A 439 -10.08 1.14 14.84
C GLU A 439 -11.06 -0.01 14.51
N PRO A 440 -11.28 -0.31 13.22
CA PRO A 440 -12.27 -1.30 12.79
C PRO A 440 -11.97 -2.72 13.28
N ASN A 441 -10.69 -3.06 13.48
CA ASN A 441 -10.26 -4.38 13.97
C ASN A 441 -10.08 -4.43 15.50
N LEU A 442 -10.42 -3.37 16.24
CA LEU A 442 -10.36 -3.38 17.70
C LEU A 442 -11.57 -4.08 18.29
N THR A 443 -11.36 -5.32 18.78
CA THR A 443 -12.44 -6.13 19.33
C THR A 443 -13.06 -5.52 20.61
N PRO A 444 -14.35 -5.76 20.91
CA PRO A 444 -14.96 -5.27 22.15
C PRO A 444 -14.24 -5.69 23.45
N PRO A 445 -13.71 -6.93 23.59
CA PRO A 445 -12.84 -7.29 24.71
C PRO A 445 -11.57 -6.44 24.79
N ASP A 446 -10.84 -6.26 23.69
CA ASP A 446 -9.60 -5.48 23.66
C ASP A 446 -9.84 -4.01 23.95
N ARG A 447 -10.94 -3.47 23.41
CA ARG A 447 -11.41 -2.12 23.73
C ARG A 447 -11.60 -1.93 25.24
N ARG A 448 -12.22 -2.88 25.94
CA ARG A 448 -12.38 -2.81 27.41
C ARG A 448 -11.03 -2.83 28.15
N LEU A 449 -10.06 -3.59 27.64
CA LEU A 449 -8.72 -3.67 28.23
C LEU A 449 -7.95 -2.36 28.04
N LEU A 450 -8.00 -1.76 26.85
CA LEU A 450 -7.37 -0.47 26.57
C LEU A 450 -7.99 0.68 27.38
N LEU A 451 -9.31 0.69 27.55
CA LEU A 451 -10.03 1.76 28.26
C LEU A 451 -10.03 1.59 29.79
N ALA A 452 -9.58 0.46 30.33
CA ALA A 452 -9.51 0.22 31.77
C ALA A 452 -8.58 1.24 32.46
N PRO A 453 -8.86 1.75 33.67
CA PRO A 453 -8.04 2.80 34.32
C PRO A 453 -6.56 2.45 34.45
N ALA A 454 -6.27 1.22 34.89
CA ALA A 454 -4.91 0.72 35.05
C ALA A 454 -4.29 0.37 33.68
N PRO A 455 -3.20 1.03 33.26
CA PRO A 455 -2.65 0.91 31.91
C PRO A 455 -2.14 -0.50 31.59
N GLU A 456 -1.65 -1.25 32.58
CA GLU A 456 -1.17 -2.62 32.40
C GLU A 456 -2.24 -3.61 31.94
N ARG A 457 -3.53 -3.27 32.11
CA ARG A 457 -4.64 -4.09 31.60
C ARG A 457 -4.60 -4.23 30.08
N ALA A 458 -4.06 -3.22 29.38
CA ALA A 458 -3.89 -3.26 27.94
C ALA A 458 -2.98 -4.41 27.48
N LEU A 459 -2.04 -4.86 28.31
CA LEU A 459 -1.09 -5.94 27.96
C LEU A 459 -1.77 -7.30 27.74
N ALA A 460 -3.01 -7.45 28.20
CA ALA A 460 -3.81 -8.66 27.97
C ALA A 460 -4.59 -8.61 26.65
N SER A 461 -4.47 -7.54 25.86
CA SER A 461 -5.15 -7.43 24.57
C SER A 461 -4.62 -8.46 23.56
N THR A 462 -5.52 -9.04 22.77
CA THR A 462 -5.20 -10.14 21.85
C THR A 462 -4.16 -9.74 20.81
N PHE A 463 -4.28 -8.54 20.24
CA PHE A 463 -3.31 -8.00 19.27
C PHE A 463 -1.92 -7.73 19.87
N LEU A 464 -1.76 -7.70 21.20
CA LEU A 464 -0.46 -7.57 21.87
C LEU A 464 0.15 -8.91 22.30
N ALA A 465 -0.55 -10.04 22.12
CA ALA A 465 -0.10 -11.35 22.61
C ALA A 465 1.29 -11.75 22.08
N GLY A 466 1.59 -11.41 20.82
CA GLY A 466 2.87 -11.71 20.18
C GLY A 466 4.07 -10.89 20.69
N PHE A 467 3.85 -9.85 21.49
CA PHE A 467 4.91 -8.94 21.94
C PHE A 467 5.72 -9.52 23.10
N GLY A 468 5.19 -10.55 23.80
CA GLY A 468 5.82 -11.13 24.98
C GLY A 468 5.78 -10.25 26.23
N LEU A 469 4.91 -9.24 26.27
CA LEU A 469 4.86 -8.24 27.34
C LEU A 469 4.05 -8.70 28.57
N ALA A 470 3.10 -9.63 28.38
CA ALA A 470 2.26 -10.13 29.46
C ALA A 470 3.11 -10.86 30.51
N GLY A 471 3.06 -10.41 31.76
CA GLY A 471 3.89 -10.96 32.85
C GLY A 471 5.32 -10.43 32.90
N HIS A 472 5.68 -9.45 32.06
CA HIS A 472 6.99 -8.81 32.12
C HIS A 472 6.95 -7.63 33.12
N ASP A 473 7.35 -7.88 34.37
CA ASP A 473 7.21 -6.94 35.49
C ASP A 473 7.90 -5.59 35.24
N ARG A 474 9.12 -5.61 34.70
CA ARG A 474 9.87 -4.40 34.35
C ARG A 474 9.11 -3.55 33.32
N PHE A 475 8.58 -4.19 32.27
CA PHE A 475 7.83 -3.47 31.23
C PHE A 475 6.53 -2.90 31.80
N THR A 476 5.87 -3.67 32.67
CA THR A 476 4.64 -3.23 33.34
C THR A 476 4.88 -1.96 34.16
N ALA A 477 6.01 -1.86 34.87
CA ALA A 477 6.41 -0.65 35.58
C ALA A 477 6.71 0.52 34.63
N GLU A 478 7.45 0.25 33.55
CA GLU A 478 7.77 1.26 32.52
C GLU A 478 6.50 1.81 31.83
N LEU A 479 5.51 0.95 31.55
CA LEU A 479 4.23 1.34 30.97
C LEU A 479 3.40 2.21 31.92
N ARG A 480 3.37 1.89 33.22
CA ARG A 480 2.71 2.73 34.22
C ARG A 480 3.36 4.10 34.32
N HIS A 481 4.68 4.14 34.42
CA HIS A 481 5.45 5.40 34.43
C HIS A 481 5.17 6.23 33.18
N ALA A 482 5.25 5.61 31.99
CA ALA A 482 4.97 6.30 30.74
C ALA A 482 3.54 6.84 30.67
N ALA A 483 2.55 6.06 31.13
CA ALA A 483 1.16 6.48 31.16
C ALA A 483 0.91 7.68 32.09
N GLU A 484 1.62 7.77 33.22
CA GLU A 484 1.55 8.93 34.12
C GLU A 484 2.30 10.14 33.53
N ALA A 485 3.48 9.91 32.94
CA ALA A 485 4.31 10.96 32.36
C ALA A 485 3.59 11.68 31.21
N ILE A 486 2.94 10.95 30.30
CA ILE A 486 2.19 11.56 29.17
C ILE A 486 0.93 12.32 29.59
N GLU A 487 0.40 12.10 30.80
CA GLU A 487 -0.69 12.91 31.35
C GLU A 487 -0.19 14.24 31.90
N THR A 488 1.08 14.30 32.30
CA THR A 488 1.73 15.51 32.83
C THR A 488 2.35 16.33 31.70
N ASP A 489 3.29 15.75 30.94
CA ASP A 489 4.00 16.41 29.85
C ASP A 489 4.56 15.36 28.86
N VAL A 490 3.97 15.32 27.66
CA VAL A 490 4.40 14.41 26.59
C VAL A 490 5.82 14.70 26.13
N ARG A 491 6.28 15.97 26.13
CA ARG A 491 7.64 16.33 25.71
C ARG A 491 8.68 15.87 26.71
N GLN A 492 8.39 16.03 28.00
CA GLN A 492 9.26 15.49 29.05
C GLN A 492 9.37 13.96 28.93
N ALA A 493 8.24 13.28 28.73
CA ALA A 493 8.22 11.83 28.56
C ALA A 493 9.03 11.36 27.33
N LEU A 494 8.94 12.08 26.20
CA LEU A 494 9.78 11.83 25.02
C LEU A 494 11.26 12.02 25.32
N ALA A 495 11.62 13.09 26.03
CA ALA A 495 13.00 13.37 26.39
C ALA A 495 13.59 12.29 27.30
N GLU A 496 12.83 11.77 28.27
CA GLU A 496 13.25 10.72 29.21
C GLU A 496 13.62 9.40 28.53
N VAL A 497 12.87 8.99 27.50
CA VAL A 497 13.09 7.70 26.81
C VAL A 497 14.08 7.77 25.65
N SER A 498 14.46 9.00 25.27
CA SER A 498 15.35 9.29 24.14
C SER A 498 16.71 9.85 24.56
N ALA A 499 16.99 9.86 25.87
CA ALA A 499 18.25 10.33 26.47
C ALA A 499 19.38 9.32 26.40
#